data_AF-A0A7C9A8Y3-F1
#
_entry.id   AF-A0A7C9A8Y3-F1
#
_cell.length_a   1.000
_cell.length_b   1.000
_cell.length_c   1.000
_cell.angle_alpha   90.00
_cell.angle_beta   90.00
_cell.angle_gamma   90.00
#
_symmetry.space_group_name_H-M   'P 1'
#
loop_
_entity.id
_entity.type
_entity.pdbx_description
1 polymer ?
#
loop_
_entity_poly.entity_id
_entity_poly.type
_entity_poly.pdbx_seq_one_letter_code
_entity_poly.pdbx_strand_id
1 'polypeptide(L)'
;VLFRSNLLTMTTNGGRTGFFNSVFLEAGDFCGEELLTWALDPHSSSNLPISTRTVQSRTEVEAFALMPDDLKFVASQFRRLHSKQLRHTFRFYSQQWRTWAACFIQAAWRRHCRRKLEKSLQEAEDRLKNALASEGGSSLSFGA
;
A
#
# COMPACT_ATOMS: atom_id res chain seq x y z
N VAL A 1 -1.20 -2.90 21.68
CA VAL A 1 -0.03 -3.71 21.27
C VAL A 1 -0.33 -5.16 21.59
N LEU A 2 -0.06 -6.06 20.64
CA LEU A 2 -0.36 -7.49 20.76
C LEU A 2 0.80 -8.25 21.42
N PHE A 3 0.50 -9.14 22.36
CA PHE A 3 1.49 -9.97 23.06
C PHE A 3 1.39 -11.44 22.68
N ARG A 4 0.17 -11.96 22.60
CA ARG A 4 -0.14 -13.28 22.01
C ARG A 4 -1.20 -13.06 20.95
N SER A 5 -0.88 -13.37 19.70
CA SER A 5 -1.76 -13.04 18.59
C SER A 5 -2.03 -14.23 17.66
N ASN A 6 -3.31 -14.42 17.39
CA ASN A 6 -3.83 -15.09 16.20
C ASN A 6 -4.98 -14.23 15.67
N LEU A 7 -4.61 -13.03 15.22
CA LEU A 7 -5.53 -12.02 14.72
C LEU A 7 -5.42 -11.91 13.21
N LEU A 8 -6.57 -11.89 12.55
CA LEU A 8 -6.69 -11.57 11.14
C LEU A 8 -7.12 -10.11 11.01
N THR A 9 -6.38 -9.32 10.25
CA THR A 9 -6.83 -7.99 9.83
C THR A 9 -7.22 -8.00 8.36
N MET A 10 -8.28 -7.27 8.03
CA MET A 10 -8.80 -7.14 6.67
C MET A 10 -9.14 -5.69 6.36
N THR A 11 -8.92 -5.25 5.12
CA THR A 11 -9.39 -3.94 4.65
C THR A 11 -9.77 -3.98 3.18
N THR A 12 -10.85 -3.26 2.86
CA THR A 12 -11.28 -2.95 1.48
C THR A 12 -10.88 -1.53 1.06
N ASN A 13 -10.07 -0.84 1.88
CA ASN A 13 -9.63 0.55 1.66
C ASN A 13 -10.81 1.48 1.34
N GLY A 14 -11.83 1.48 2.20
CA GLY A 14 -13.04 2.29 2.01
C GLY A 14 -14.00 1.75 0.96
N GLY A 15 -13.99 0.43 0.69
CA GLY A 15 -14.89 -0.20 -0.27
C GLY A 15 -14.45 -0.10 -1.73
N ARG A 16 -13.16 0.15 -1.99
CA ARG A 16 -12.62 0.25 -3.34
C ARG A 16 -12.76 -1.10 -4.06
N THR A 17 -13.46 -1.11 -5.20
CA THR A 17 -13.65 -2.32 -6.03
C THR A 17 -12.31 -2.95 -6.40
N GLY A 18 -12.21 -4.27 -6.22
CA GLY A 18 -11.00 -5.04 -6.52
C GLY A 18 -9.86 -4.84 -5.52
N PHE A 19 -10.09 -4.15 -4.40
CA PHE A 19 -9.13 -4.02 -3.32
C PHE A 19 -9.57 -4.85 -2.11
N PHE A 20 -8.78 -5.88 -1.79
CA PHE A 20 -8.91 -6.64 -0.55
C PHE A 20 -7.50 -6.97 -0.07
N ASN A 21 -7.19 -6.57 1.16
CA ASN A 21 -5.94 -6.91 1.82
C ASN A 21 -6.26 -7.60 3.14
N SER A 22 -5.72 -8.79 3.32
CA SER A 22 -5.78 -9.56 4.56
C SER A 22 -4.39 -9.88 5.05
N VAL A 23 -4.11 -9.67 6.33
CA VAL A 23 -2.80 -9.89 6.95
C VAL A 23 -3.00 -10.50 8.33
N PHE A 24 -2.13 -11.44 8.72
CA PHE A 24 -2.08 -11.92 10.10
C PHE A 24 -1.22 -10.98 10.94
N LEU A 25 -1.72 -10.62 12.13
CA LEU A 25 -0.95 -9.80 13.07
C LEU A 25 -0.18 -10.70 14.03
N GLU A 26 1.10 -10.40 14.20
CA GLU A 26 2.03 -11.12 15.07
C GLU A 26 2.23 -10.39 16.40
N ALA A 27 2.92 -11.04 17.35
CA ALA A 27 3.29 -10.38 18.60
C ALA A 27 4.16 -9.15 18.31
N GLY A 28 3.85 -8.03 18.97
CA GLY A 28 4.48 -6.73 18.71
C GLY A 28 3.73 -5.87 17.67
N ASP A 29 2.83 -6.44 16.87
CA ASP A 29 1.97 -5.65 15.99
C ASP A 29 0.92 -4.85 16.80
N PHE A 30 0.32 -3.87 16.14
CA PHE A 30 -0.76 -3.06 16.70
C PHE A 30 -1.81 -2.72 15.63
N CYS A 31 -2.98 -2.30 16.08
CA CYS A 31 -4.09 -1.82 15.26
C CYS A 31 -4.58 -0.48 15.79
N GLY A 32 -5.38 0.26 15.00
CA GLY A 32 -5.89 1.58 15.39
C GLY A 32 -4.85 2.70 15.24
N GLU A 33 -3.92 2.55 14.30
CA GLU A 33 -2.90 3.54 13.95
C GLU A 33 -3.45 4.90 13.50
N GLU A 34 -4.72 4.95 13.08
CA GLU A 34 -5.45 6.19 12.83
C GLU A 34 -5.58 7.03 14.10
N LEU A 35 -5.82 6.37 15.25
CA LEU A 35 -5.93 7.03 16.56
C LEU A 35 -4.60 7.66 16.98
N LEU A 36 -3.49 7.02 16.65
CA LEU A 36 -2.17 7.55 16.94
C LEU A 36 -1.86 8.80 16.11
N THR A 37 -2.22 8.79 14.83
CA THR A 37 -2.08 9.97 13.97
C THR A 37 -2.94 11.12 14.48
N TRP A 38 -4.19 10.83 14.87
CA TRP A 38 -5.11 11.78 15.48
C TRP A 38 -4.57 12.36 16.80
N ALA A 39 -4.03 11.53 17.69
CA ALA A 39 -3.52 12.00 18.97
C ALA A 39 -2.31 12.93 18.82
N LEU A 40 -1.40 12.60 17.88
CA LEU A 40 -0.15 13.35 17.63
C LEU A 40 -0.34 14.63 16.79
N ASP A 41 -1.54 14.86 16.27
CA ASP A 41 -1.91 16.09 15.56
C ASP A 41 -2.46 17.14 16.56
N PRO A 42 -1.78 18.30 16.72
CA PRO A 42 -2.28 19.41 17.53
C PRO A 42 -3.63 19.97 17.05
N HIS A 43 -3.98 19.76 15.77
CA HIS A 43 -5.18 20.29 15.13
C HIS A 43 -6.24 19.22 14.85
N SER A 44 -6.15 18.08 15.52
CA SER A 44 -7.11 16.99 15.37
C SER A 44 -8.53 17.39 15.75
N SER A 45 -9.53 16.87 15.04
CA SER A 45 -10.95 17.03 15.39
C SER A 45 -11.30 16.43 16.76
N SER A 46 -12.40 16.86 17.37
CA SER A 46 -12.97 16.21 18.55
C SER A 46 -13.49 14.79 18.26
N ASN A 47 -13.90 14.53 17.01
CA ASN A 47 -14.35 13.21 16.58
C ASN A 47 -13.19 12.23 16.49
N LEU A 48 -13.42 10.99 16.95
CA LEU A 48 -12.47 9.91 16.84
C LEU A 48 -12.36 9.41 15.38
N PRO A 49 -11.15 9.02 14.94
CA PRO A 49 -10.98 8.45 13.61
C PRO A 49 -11.65 7.09 13.52
N ILE A 50 -12.27 6.82 12.37
CA ILE A 50 -12.85 5.52 12.04
C ILE A 50 -11.72 4.61 11.52
N SER A 51 -11.67 3.37 12.02
CA SER A 51 -10.67 2.41 11.55
C SER A 51 -10.96 2.01 10.10
N THR A 52 -9.89 1.90 9.31
CA THR A 52 -9.94 1.43 7.92
C THR A 52 -9.80 -0.08 7.80
N ARG A 53 -9.63 -0.79 8.91
CA ARG A 53 -9.42 -2.23 8.99
C ARG A 53 -10.41 -2.87 9.96
N THR A 54 -10.89 -4.05 9.60
CA THR A 54 -11.57 -4.96 10.52
C THR A 54 -10.53 -5.90 11.12
N VAL A 55 -10.57 -6.09 12.43
CA VAL A 55 -9.71 -7.02 13.15
C VAL A 55 -10.57 -8.12 13.74
N GLN A 56 -10.23 -9.38 13.48
CA GLN A 56 -10.96 -10.54 13.95
C GLN A 56 -10.01 -11.48 14.70
N SER A 57 -10.36 -11.83 15.94
CA SER A 57 -9.68 -12.87 16.70
C SER A 57 -10.06 -14.25 16.20
N ARG A 58 -9.06 -15.09 15.95
CA ARG A 58 -9.27 -16.51 15.62
C ARG A 58 -9.16 -17.41 16.85
N THR A 59 -8.46 -16.95 17.87
CA THR A 59 -8.28 -17.61 19.17
C THR A 59 -8.31 -16.57 20.29
N GLU A 60 -8.04 -17.00 21.52
CA GLU A 60 -7.72 -16.11 22.62
C GLU A 60 -6.53 -15.20 22.28
N VAL A 61 -6.61 -13.94 22.70
CA VAL A 61 -5.65 -12.88 22.39
C VAL A 61 -5.36 -12.08 23.64
N GLU A 62 -4.07 -11.85 23.89
CA GLU A 62 -3.60 -10.95 24.95
C GLU A 62 -3.06 -9.67 24.30
N ALA A 63 -3.63 -8.53 24.68
CA ALA A 63 -3.27 -7.23 24.12
C ALA A 63 -3.46 -6.11 25.13
N PHE A 64 -2.62 -5.07 25.00
CA PHE A 64 -2.85 -3.79 25.68
C PHE A 64 -3.60 -2.83 24.78
N ALA A 65 -4.61 -2.19 25.34
CA ALA A 65 -5.35 -1.09 24.74
C ALA A 65 -4.88 0.24 25.32
N LEU A 66 -4.82 1.27 24.46
CA LEU A 66 -4.64 2.65 24.88
C LEU A 66 -5.93 3.40 24.54
N MET A 67 -6.52 4.05 25.53
CA MET A 67 -7.73 4.83 25.31
C MET A 67 -7.38 6.14 24.59
N PRO A 68 -8.31 6.72 23.81
CA PRO A 68 -8.09 7.99 23.11
C PRO A 68 -7.60 9.11 24.02
N ASP A 69 -8.23 9.27 25.19
CA ASP A 69 -7.91 10.34 26.12
C ASP A 69 -6.52 10.18 26.74
N ASP A 70 -6.15 8.95 27.13
CA ASP A 70 -4.81 8.63 27.64
C ASP A 70 -3.75 8.94 26.58
N LEU A 71 -4.02 8.55 25.33
CA LEU A 71 -3.09 8.78 24.23
C LEU A 71 -2.95 10.27 23.94
N LYS A 72 -4.05 11.04 23.99
CA LYS A 72 -4.03 12.50 23.80
C LYS A 72 -3.31 13.21 24.93
N PHE A 73 -3.54 12.78 26.18
CA PHE A 73 -2.84 13.27 27.35
C PHE A 73 -1.34 13.06 27.21
N VAL A 74 -0.89 11.84 26.94
CA VAL A 74 0.53 11.53 26.72
C VAL A 74 1.09 12.33 25.54
N ALA A 75 0.39 12.39 24.39
CA ALA A 75 0.83 13.19 23.25
C ALA A 75 1.05 14.67 23.61
N SER A 76 0.17 15.27 24.42
CA SER A 76 0.25 16.67 24.84
C SER A 76 1.44 16.96 25.76
N GLN A 77 1.81 16.02 26.63
CA GLN A 77 2.87 16.21 27.62
C GLN A 77 4.27 16.06 27.02
N PHE A 78 4.43 15.17 26.05
CA PHE A 78 5.75 14.80 25.54
C PHE A 78 6.02 15.42 24.16
N ARG A 79 6.69 16.59 24.12
CA ARG A 79 7.07 17.25 22.86
C ARG A 79 7.84 16.35 21.87
N ARG A 80 8.63 15.40 22.38
CA ARG A 80 9.36 14.41 21.56
C ARG A 80 8.44 13.54 20.72
N LEU A 81 7.18 13.35 21.14
CA LEU A 81 6.20 12.58 20.40
C LEU A 81 5.75 13.27 19.09
N HIS A 82 5.94 14.59 18.98
CA HIS A 82 5.70 15.33 17.74
C HIS A 82 6.89 15.30 16.77
N SER A 83 7.99 14.62 17.11
CA SER A 83 9.16 14.56 16.24
C SER A 83 8.85 13.83 14.92
N LYS A 84 9.48 14.29 13.84
CA LYS A 84 9.39 13.62 12.53
C LYS A 84 9.85 12.16 12.63
N GLN A 85 10.94 11.90 13.36
CA GLN A 85 11.52 10.58 13.52
C GLN A 85 10.51 9.57 14.08
N LEU A 86 9.81 9.92 15.16
CA LEU A 86 8.83 9.03 15.77
C LEU A 86 7.62 8.78 14.86
N ARG A 87 7.15 9.82 14.15
CA ARG A 87 6.12 9.67 13.11
C ARG A 87 6.57 8.71 12.01
N HIS A 88 7.83 8.75 11.59
CA HIS A 88 8.38 7.79 10.62
C HIS A 88 8.43 6.36 11.18
N THR A 89 8.83 6.19 12.44
CA THR A 89 8.81 4.87 13.10
C THR A 89 7.41 4.27 13.11
N PHE A 90 6.39 5.05 13.48
CA PHE A 90 5.01 4.56 13.46
C PHE A 90 4.51 4.22 12.06
N ARG A 91 4.86 5.02 11.05
CA ARG A 91 4.59 4.69 9.65
C ARG A 91 5.26 3.39 9.22
N PHE A 92 6.48 3.13 9.68
CA PHE A 92 7.23 1.93 9.32
C PHE A 92 6.60 0.64 9.89
N TYR A 93 6.07 0.70 11.11
CA TYR A 93 5.42 -0.44 11.77
C TYR A 93 3.91 -0.56 11.46
N SER A 94 3.28 0.46 10.90
CA SER A 94 1.87 0.43 10.51
C SER A 94 1.62 -0.51 9.33
N GLN A 95 0.58 -1.33 9.48
CA GLN A 95 0.17 -2.27 8.43
C GLN A 95 -0.50 -1.54 7.24
N GLN A 96 -1.19 -0.43 7.47
CA GLN A 96 -1.74 0.40 6.39
C GLN A 96 -0.65 1.00 5.52
N TRP A 97 0.38 1.60 6.13
CA TRP A 97 1.49 2.21 5.39
C TRP A 97 2.29 1.17 4.61
N ARG A 98 2.53 -0.02 5.19
CA ARG A 98 3.13 -1.15 4.48
C ARG A 98 2.30 -1.57 3.27
N THR A 99 0.97 -1.67 3.42
CA THR A 99 0.06 -2.02 2.33
C THR A 99 0.07 -0.96 1.23
N TRP A 100 0.04 0.33 1.60
CA TRP A 100 0.13 1.44 0.65
C TRP A 100 1.45 1.42 -0.13
N ALA A 101 2.57 1.20 0.55
CA ALA A 101 3.89 1.09 -0.08
C ALA A 101 3.93 -0.09 -1.07
N ALA A 102 3.44 -1.27 -0.67
CA ALA A 102 3.36 -2.43 -1.54
C ALA A 102 2.50 -2.14 -2.78
N CYS A 103 1.32 -1.53 -2.62
CA CYS A 103 0.45 -1.17 -3.73
C CYS A 103 1.12 -0.14 -4.68
N PHE A 104 1.85 0.83 -4.14
CA PHE A 104 2.57 1.81 -4.93
C PHE A 104 3.66 1.16 -5.80
N ILE A 105 4.47 0.30 -5.20
CA ILE A 105 5.50 -0.49 -5.90
C ILE A 105 4.87 -1.37 -6.96
N GLN A 106 3.80 -2.10 -6.62
CA GLN A 106 3.06 -2.95 -7.56
C GLN A 106 2.52 -2.16 -8.75
N ALA A 107 1.96 -0.96 -8.52
CA ALA A 107 1.46 -0.12 -9.58
C ALA A 107 2.58 0.35 -10.53
N ALA A 108 3.72 0.78 -9.96
CA ALA A 108 4.90 1.17 -10.72
C ALA A 108 5.45 0.00 -11.55
N TRP A 109 5.57 -1.18 -10.96
CA TRP A 109 6.01 -2.40 -11.63
C TRP A 109 5.09 -2.79 -12.79
N ARG A 110 3.77 -2.85 -12.56
CA ARG A 110 2.80 -3.15 -13.61
C ARG A 110 2.88 -2.15 -14.76
N ARG A 111 3.09 -0.86 -14.46
CA ARG A 111 3.31 0.18 -15.49
C ARG A 111 4.60 -0.07 -16.28
N HIS A 112 5.68 -0.45 -15.62
CA HIS A 112 6.94 -0.81 -16.28
C HIS A 112 6.76 -2.01 -17.21
N CYS A 113 6.12 -3.10 -16.73
CA CYS A 113 5.86 -4.29 -17.54
C CYS A 113 5.02 -3.98 -18.79
N ARG A 114 3.95 -3.18 -18.67
CA ARG A 114 3.14 -2.76 -19.83
C ARG A 114 3.97 -2.02 -20.87
N ARG A 115 4.76 -1.04 -20.44
CA ARG A 115 5.66 -0.28 -21.33
C ARG A 115 6.68 -1.19 -22.01
N LYS A 116 7.22 -2.18 -21.30
CA LYS A 116 8.18 -3.13 -21.87
C LYS A 116 7.52 -4.01 -22.95
N LEU A 117 6.29 -4.47 -22.70
CA LEU A 117 5.52 -5.25 -23.66
C LEU A 117 5.16 -4.44 -24.90
N GLU A 118 4.65 -3.21 -24.72
CA GLU A 118 4.33 -2.27 -25.81
C GLU A 118 5.54 -2.00 -26.70
N LYS A 119 6.72 -1.75 -26.12
CA LYS A 119 7.97 -1.58 -26.89
C LYS A 119 8.34 -2.82 -27.68
N SER A 120 8.27 -4.00 -27.06
CA SER A 120 8.56 -5.26 -27.74
C SER A 120 7.61 -5.54 -28.91
N LEU A 121 6.33 -5.17 -28.76
CA LEU A 121 5.33 -5.31 -29.83
C LEU A 121 5.63 -4.33 -30.97
N GLN A 122 5.93 -3.07 -30.66
CA GLN A 122 6.28 -2.06 -31.66
C GLN A 122 7.52 -2.48 -32.46
N GLU A 123 8.57 -2.96 -31.80
CA GLU A 123 9.77 -3.45 -32.46
C GLU A 123 9.50 -4.64 -33.39
N ALA A 124 8.59 -5.55 -33.01
CA ALA A 124 8.19 -6.67 -33.86
C ALA A 124 7.37 -6.21 -35.07
N GLU A 125 6.45 -5.26 -34.89
CA GLU A 125 5.67 -4.66 -35.99
C GLU A 125 6.56 -3.91 -36.99
N ASP A 126 7.53 -3.14 -36.50
CA ASP A 126 8.45 -2.38 -37.35
C ASP A 126 9.36 -3.32 -38.16
N ARG A 127 9.82 -4.43 -37.54
CA ARG A 127 10.56 -5.49 -38.25
C ARG A 127 9.72 -6.12 -39.36
N LEU A 128 8.45 -6.42 -39.09
CA LEU A 128 7.54 -6.98 -40.08
C LEU A 128 7.30 -6.01 -41.25
N LYS A 129 7.05 -4.73 -40.96
CA LYS A 129 6.88 -3.68 -41.99
C LYS A 129 8.11 -3.53 -42.87
N ASN A 130 9.31 -3.54 -42.27
CA ASN A 130 10.57 -3.45 -43.02
C ASN A 130 10.79 -4.67 -43.94
N ALA A 131 10.46 -5.87 -43.47
CA ALA A 131 10.55 -7.08 -44.29
C ALA A 131 9.61 -7.01 -45.51
N LEU A 132 8.34 -6.63 -45.29
CA LEU A 132 7.36 -6.48 -46.37
C LEU A 132 7.77 -5.40 -47.40
N ALA A 133 8.34 -4.28 -46.95
CA ALA A 133 8.85 -3.24 -47.84
C ALA A 133 10.02 -3.72 -48.71
N SER A 134 10.86 -4.64 -48.19
CA SER A 134 11.98 -5.21 -48.95
C SER A 134 11.54 -6.23 -50.02
N GLU A 135 10.48 -7.01 -49.77
CA GLU A 135 9.93 -7.95 -50.76
C GLU A 135 9.23 -7.24 -51.92
N GLY A 136 8.48 -6.16 -51.64
CA GLY A 136 7.79 -5.38 -52.69
C GLY A 136 8.70 -4.68 -53.69
N GLY A 137 9.98 -4.46 -53.33
CA GLY A 137 11.00 -3.90 -54.24
C GLY A 137 11.61 -4.93 -55.21
N SER A 138 11.43 -6.22 -54.97
CA SER A 138 12.07 -7.30 -55.73
C SER A 138 11.27 -7.78 -56.95
N SER A 139 9.98 -7.43 -57.07
CA SER A 139 9.07 -8.10 -58.00
C SER A 139 8.61 -7.29 -59.22
N LEU A 140 9.28 -6.18 -59.57
CA LEU A 140 8.92 -5.36 -60.75
C LEU A 140 10.10 -5.22 -61.72
N SER A 141 10.43 -6.31 -62.40
CA SER A 141 11.26 -6.31 -63.61
C SER A 141 10.77 -7.44 -64.53
N PHE A 142 9.62 -7.24 -65.17
CA PHE A 142 9.27 -8.02 -66.37
C PHE A 142 10.05 -7.39 -67.53
N GLY A 143 11.11 -8.08 -67.96
CA GLY A 143 11.95 -7.70 -69.08
C GLY A 143 11.17 -7.66 -70.39
N ALA A 144 11.54 -6.70 -71.24
CA ALA A 144 11.12 -6.58 -72.64
C ALA A 144 12.16 -7.25 -73.56
#